data_AF-A0A6P1CU95-F1
#
_entry.id   AF-A0A6P1CU95-F1
#
_cell.length_a   1.000
_cell.length_b   1.000
_cell.length_c   1.000
_cell.angle_alpha   90.00
_cell.angle_beta   90.00
_cell.angle_gamma   90.00
#
_symmetry.space_group_name_H-M   'P 1'
#
loop_
_entity.id
_entity.type
_entity.pdbx_description
1 polymer ?
#
loop_
_entity_poly.entity_id
_entity_poly.type
_entity_poly.pdbx_seq_one_letter_code
_entity_poly.pdbx_strand_id
1 'polypeptide(L)' 'PNLPALSLMLDKAKHAYWLNPEPARSWNTGDSAAHLYAELVTMHECRNVVQLAEVVGRLLPA' A
#
# COMPACT_ATOMS: atom_id res chain seq x y z
N PRO A 1 -6.55 -11.17 8.28
CA PRO A 1 -5.63 -10.95 7.13
C PRO A 1 -4.47 -11.96 7.17
N ASN A 2 -3.76 -12.19 6.06
CA ASN A 2 -2.62 -13.10 5.99
C ASN A 2 -1.29 -12.32 6.05
N LEU A 3 -1.00 -11.76 7.22
CA LEU A 3 0.23 -11.00 7.47
C LEU A 3 1.52 -11.81 7.25
N PRO A 4 1.60 -13.11 7.63
CA PRO A 4 2.81 -13.90 7.39
C PRO A 4 3.17 -14.03 5.90
N ALA A 5 2.17 -14.18 5.02
CA ALA A 5 2.42 -14.24 3.59
C ALA A 5 2.96 -12.92 3.04
N LEU A 6 2.40 -11.78 3.48
CA LEU A 6 2.92 -10.47 3.10
C LEU A 6 4.37 -10.28 3.59
N SER A 7 4.67 -10.62 4.85
CA SER A 7 6.03 -10.54 5.40
C SER A 7 7.03 -11.31 4.54
N LEU A 8 6.70 -12.54 4.13
CA LEU A 8 7.57 -13.35 3.28
C LEU A 8 7.81 -12.73 1.89
N MET A 9 6.83 -12.00 1.35
CA MET A 9 7.01 -11.26 0.09
C MET A 9 7.93 -10.05 0.30
N LEU A 10 7.74 -9.32 1.39
CA LEU A 10 8.55 -8.14 1.74
C LEU A 10 10.01 -8.52 1.97
N ASP A 11 10.30 -9.64 2.63
CA ASP A 11 11.66 -10.13 2.87
C ASP A 11 12.46 -10.38 1.58
N LYS A 12 11.78 -10.64 0.47
CA LYS A 12 12.39 -10.92 -0.85
C LYS A 12 12.45 -9.69 -1.74
N ALA A 13 11.64 -8.67 -1.47
CA ALA A 13 11.51 -7.50 -2.32
C ALA A 13 12.55 -6.43 -1.92
N LYS A 14 13.27 -5.87 -2.90
CA LYS A 14 14.15 -4.72 -2.66
C LYS A 14 13.36 -3.47 -2.24
N HIS A 15 12.18 -3.30 -2.82
CA HIS A 15 11.24 -2.23 -2.52
C HIS A 15 9.82 -2.77 -2.66
N ALA A 16 8.93 -2.38 -1.75
CA ALA A 16 7.53 -2.76 -1.78
C ALA A 16 6.67 -1.56 -1.39
N TYR A 17 5.67 -1.29 -2.23
CA TYR A 17 4.69 -0.22 -2.02
C TYR A 17 3.32 -0.77 -2.35
N TRP A 18 2.35 -0.57 -1.48
CA TRP A 18 0.98 -0.97 -1.73
C TRP A 18 0.19 0.23 -2.25
N LEU A 19 -0.30 0.14 -3.48
CA LEU A 19 -1.23 1.11 -4.07
C LEU A 19 -2.66 0.69 -3.77
N ASN A 20 -3.28 1.29 -2.76
CA ASN A 20 -4.62 0.91 -2.31
C ASN A 20 -5.70 1.72 -3.06
N PRO A 21 -6.62 1.07 -3.80
CA PRO A 21 -7.69 1.75 -4.52
C PRO A 21 -8.83 2.26 -3.63
N GLU A 22 -8.88 1.85 -2.36
CA GLU A 22 -9.84 2.37 -1.39
C GLU A 22 -9.39 3.73 -0.84
N PRO A 23 -10.32 4.68 -0.60
CA PRO A 23 -9.94 5.95 0.02
C PRO A 23 -9.47 5.72 1.45
N ALA A 24 -8.41 6.43 1.88
CA ALA A 24 -7.77 6.24 3.18
C ALA A 24 -8.73 6.33 4.37
N ARG A 25 -9.74 7.21 4.27
CA ARG A 25 -10.82 7.33 5.27
C ARG A 25 -11.68 6.07 5.46
N SER A 26 -11.58 5.09 4.56
CA SER A 26 -12.37 3.85 4.57
C SER A 26 -11.55 2.65 5.02
N TRP A 27 -10.24 2.80 5.23
CA TRP A 27 -9.33 1.71 5.58
C TRP A 27 -9.60 1.09 6.96
N ASN A 28 -10.38 1.76 7.81
CA ASN A 28 -10.84 1.25 9.10
C ASN A 28 -12.33 0.84 9.09
N THR A 29 -12.95 0.76 7.92
CA THR A 29 -14.39 0.47 7.79
C THR A 29 -14.64 -0.91 7.21
N GLY A 30 -15.73 -1.55 7.65
CA GLY A 30 -16.17 -2.84 7.13
C GLY A 30 -15.16 -3.96 7.40
N ASP A 31 -14.88 -4.74 6.38
CA ASP A 31 -13.92 -5.85 6.37
C ASP A 31 -12.52 -5.41 5.92
N SER A 32 -12.27 -4.10 5.79
CA SER A 32 -10.97 -3.59 5.41
C SER A 32 -9.92 -3.96 6.46
N ALA A 33 -8.89 -4.71 6.05
CA ALA A 33 -7.73 -5.06 6.87
C ALA A 33 -6.53 -4.13 6.59
N ALA A 34 -6.78 -3.01 5.92
CA ALA A 34 -5.78 -2.07 5.42
C ALA A 34 -4.80 -1.60 6.50
N HIS A 35 -5.28 -1.26 7.70
CA HIS A 35 -4.39 -0.83 8.80
C HIS A 35 -3.42 -1.91 9.26
N LEU A 36 -3.86 -3.17 9.35
CA LEU A 36 -3.00 -4.28 9.77
C LEU A 36 -1.90 -4.57 8.75
N TYR A 37 -2.19 -4.40 7.46
CA TYR A 37 -1.17 -4.51 6.42
C TYR A 37 -0.24 -3.28 6.37
N ALA A 38 -0.76 -2.08 6.67
CA ALA A 38 0.03 -0.86 6.70
C ALA A 38 1.10 -0.82 7.80
N GLU A 39 0.98 -1.69 8.82
CA GLU A 39 2.05 -1.92 9.81
C GLU A 39 3.30 -2.57 9.20
N LEU A 40 3.14 -3.28 8.07
CA LEU A 40 4.22 -4.04 7.42
C LEU A 40 4.73 -3.40 6.14
N VAL A 41 3.89 -2.67 5.41
CA VAL A 41 4.26 -2.08 4.12
C VAL A 41 3.71 -0.66 3.97
N THR A 42 4.53 0.23 3.41
CA THR A 42 4.09 1.58 3.06
C THR A 42 2.95 1.51 2.05
N MET A 43 1.80 2.04 2.45
CA MET A 43 0.59 2.03 1.64
C MET A 43 0.21 3.45 1.22
N HIS A 44 -0.18 3.59 -0.05
CA HIS A 44 -0.59 4.83 -0.66
C HIS A 44 -2.02 4.70 -1.17
N GLU A 45 -2.88 5.66 -0.84
CA GLU A 45 -4.16 5.81 -1.54
C GLU A 45 -3.87 6.12 -3.02
N CYS A 46 -4.36 5.26 -3.92
CA CYS A 46 -4.13 5.36 -5.36
C CYS A 46 -5.36 4.85 -6.12
N ARG A 47 -6.34 5.73 -6.32
CA ARG A 47 -7.67 5.41 -6.83
C ARG A 47 -7.89 5.87 -8.27
N ASN A 48 -6.96 6.65 -8.81
CA ASN A 48 -7.01 7.19 -10.15
C ASN A 48 -5.59 7.46 -10.70
N VAL A 49 -5.52 7.78 -11.99
CA VAL A 49 -4.27 8.01 -12.71
C VAL A 49 -3.47 9.21 -12.19
N VAL A 50 -4.14 10.24 -11.65
CA VAL A 50 -3.48 11.41 -11.07
C VAL A 50 -2.71 10.99 -9.82
N GLN A 51 -3.35 10.25 -8.92
CA GLN A 51 -2.71 9.72 -7.72
C GLN A 51 -1.59 8.72 -8.04
N LEU A 52 -1.78 7.89 -9.06
CA LEU A 52 -0.72 6.98 -9.53
C LEU A 52 0.52 7.77 -9.97
N ALA A 53 0.34 8.80 -10.80
CA ALA A 53 1.43 9.63 -11.28
C ALA A 53 2.19 10.32 -10.12
N GLU A 54 1.46 10.83 -9.12
CA GLU A 54 2.07 11.41 -7.92
C GLU A 54 2.87 10.39 -7.11
N VAL A 55 2.35 9.18 -6.91
CA VAL A 55 3.06 8.14 -6.16
C VAL A 55 4.33 7.74 -6.91
N VAL A 56 4.23 7.40 -8.20
CA VAL A 56 5.40 7.02 -9.00
C VAL A 56 6.43 8.15 -9.04
N GLY A 57 5.99 9.40 -9.22
CA GLY A 57 6.88 10.57 -9.22
C GLY A 57 7.64 10.78 -7.90
N ARG A 58 7.08 10.37 -6.76
CA ARG A 58 7.77 10.40 -5.45
C ARG A 58 8.72 9.23 -5.23
N LEU A 59 8.50 8.11 -5.92
CA LEU A 59 9.26 6.87 -5.72
C LEU A 59 10.48 6.73 -6.63
N LEU A 60 10.49 7.44 -7.77
CA LEU A 60 11.63 7.47 -8.67
C LEU A 60 12.69 8.46 -8.13
N PRO A 61 13.98 8.08 -8.09
CA PRO A 61 15.04 9.05 -7.85
C PRO A 61 15.03 10.11 -8.95
N ALA A 62 15.35 11.36 -8.57
CA ALA A 62 15.51 12.48 -9.50
C ALA A 62 16.62 12.22 -10.52
#